data_AF-A0A2E0ZEA7-F1
#
_entry.id   AF-A0A2E0ZEA7-F1
#
_cell.length_a   1.000
_cell.length_b   1.000
_cell.length_c   1.000
_cell.angle_alpha   90.00
_cell.angle_beta   90.00
_cell.angle_gamma   90.00
#
_symmetry.space_group_name_H-M   'P 1'
#
loop_
_entity.id
_entity.type
_entity.pdbx_description
1 polymer ?
#
loop_
_entity_poly.entity_id
_entity_poly.type
_entity_poly.pdbx_seq_one_letter_code
_entity_poly.pdbx_strand_id
1 'polypeptide(L)'
;MADVQLYQNDSRWENTIMGFGKTETIGKLGCLLTSMTMVGNHFGGKETVASFNEKMKQNDGFQGPWVRAFRISSVFPNVSYQKRIECDNQDAPLDEIDAALAGGSLPVVKVDYSPAPGIQGHWVVLHKKDGDDYQMWDPYNSPEKPPTLVGRFGFAGTAEKIIQEIIFFGSGELKEPKADKTTSSKPAPKATTTQTTSSPTEETDALIIAPTVNGLTLRDQPRISGSNVVKYLPQSSKLVVLDDAATAKTKIGKRNNWFHVRDIEGKEGYVAAWYVTAVSDPALGSHKTSQANQPSTPTKLVVKTSASSVSLRTEPRVASSTLITYLPFGTELLVIESGSDTSKIGQKDQWLNVQTVTGRKGYVAAWFVTKV
;
A
#
# COMPACT_ATOMS: atom_id res chain seq x y z
N MET A 1 -23.22 9.15 -31.95
CA MET A 1 -22.62 10.19 -31.08
C MET A 1 -21.12 10.00 -31.19
N ALA A 2 -20.35 11.06 -31.43
CA ALA A 2 -18.90 10.97 -31.52
C ALA A 2 -18.35 10.33 -30.23
N ASP A 3 -17.41 9.39 -30.37
CA ASP A 3 -16.74 8.78 -29.22
C ASP A 3 -16.09 9.88 -28.40
N VAL A 4 -16.56 10.05 -27.17
CA VAL A 4 -16.00 11.03 -26.25
C VAL A 4 -14.60 10.55 -25.89
N GLN A 5 -13.58 11.29 -26.31
CA GLN A 5 -12.21 11.06 -25.85
C GLN A 5 -12.16 11.21 -24.32
N LEU A 6 -11.49 10.26 -23.66
CA LEU A 6 -11.41 10.15 -22.21
C LEU A 6 -9.98 10.43 -21.76
N TYR A 7 -9.74 11.63 -21.26
CA TYR A 7 -8.46 12.02 -20.67
C TYR A 7 -8.66 12.54 -19.25
N GLN A 8 -7.77 12.19 -18.32
CA GLN A 8 -7.84 12.67 -16.94
C GLN A 8 -7.67 14.20 -16.86
N ASN A 9 -6.86 14.79 -17.75
CA ASN A 9 -6.59 16.22 -17.89
C ASN A 9 -7.53 16.91 -18.90
N ASP A 10 -8.72 16.37 -19.09
CA ASP A 10 -9.76 17.02 -19.89
C ASP A 10 -10.44 18.13 -19.06
N SER A 11 -10.55 19.33 -19.62
CA SER A 11 -11.10 20.51 -18.93
C SER A 11 -12.53 20.32 -18.42
N ARG A 12 -13.29 19.36 -18.97
CA ARG A 12 -14.63 19.01 -18.51
C ARG A 12 -14.66 18.42 -17.10
N TRP A 13 -13.58 17.82 -16.61
CA TRP A 13 -13.56 17.14 -15.30
C TRP A 13 -12.20 17.11 -14.58
N GLU A 14 -11.13 17.64 -15.17
CA GLU A 14 -9.78 17.64 -14.58
C GLU A 14 -9.74 18.28 -13.17
N ASN A 15 -10.65 19.20 -12.89
CA ASN A 15 -10.79 19.92 -11.62
C ASN A 15 -11.79 19.27 -10.65
N THR A 16 -12.49 18.21 -11.07
CA THR A 16 -13.42 17.47 -10.21
C THR A 16 -12.64 16.66 -9.18
N ILE A 17 -13.08 16.69 -7.91
CA ILE A 17 -12.50 15.86 -6.85
C ILE A 17 -12.71 14.38 -7.15
N MET A 18 -11.60 13.63 -7.10
CA MET A 18 -11.59 12.19 -7.29
C MET A 18 -12.08 11.50 -6.01
N GLY A 19 -13.08 10.62 -6.13
CA GLY A 19 -13.67 9.92 -5.01
C GLY A 19 -14.06 10.86 -3.86
N PHE A 20 -13.61 10.51 -2.66
CA PHE A 20 -13.78 11.30 -1.43
C PHE A 20 -12.48 12.03 -1.04
N GLY A 21 -11.65 12.39 -2.04
CA GLY A 21 -10.48 13.24 -1.84
C GLY A 21 -10.83 14.63 -1.32
N LYS A 22 -9.81 15.39 -0.93
CA LYS A 22 -9.97 16.80 -0.50
C LYS A 22 -9.35 17.76 -1.48
N THR A 23 -8.21 17.37 -2.07
CA THR A 23 -7.46 18.19 -3.03
C THR A 23 -7.08 17.45 -4.31
N GLU A 24 -7.33 16.14 -4.31
CA GLU A 24 -6.99 15.19 -5.35
C GLU A 24 -8.06 15.25 -6.42
N THR A 25 -7.73 15.91 -7.53
CA THR A 25 -8.65 15.98 -8.67
C THR A 25 -8.37 14.85 -9.65
N ILE A 26 -9.34 14.60 -10.53
CA ILE A 26 -9.20 13.64 -11.63
C ILE A 26 -7.97 14.00 -12.49
N GLY A 27 -7.72 15.29 -12.76
CA GLY A 27 -6.54 15.72 -13.52
C GLY A 27 -5.21 15.33 -12.87
N LYS A 28 -5.14 15.36 -11.54
CA LYS A 28 -3.90 15.08 -10.79
C LYS A 28 -3.64 13.59 -10.61
N LEU A 29 -4.65 12.80 -10.25
CA LEU A 29 -4.48 11.40 -9.83
C LEU A 29 -5.41 10.40 -10.54
N GLY A 30 -6.17 10.85 -11.54
CA GLY A 30 -7.24 10.09 -12.17
C GLY A 30 -6.82 9.06 -13.23
N CYS A 31 -5.53 8.72 -13.34
CA CYS A 31 -5.03 7.80 -14.37
C CYS A 31 -5.73 6.43 -14.32
N LEU A 32 -5.84 5.82 -13.15
CA LEU A 32 -6.52 4.52 -12.99
C LEU A 32 -8.04 4.64 -13.22
N LEU A 33 -8.67 5.69 -12.70
CA LEU A 33 -10.11 5.93 -12.87
C LEU A 33 -10.49 6.10 -14.36
N THR A 34 -9.69 6.89 -15.07
CA THR A 34 -9.86 7.16 -16.50
C THR A 34 -9.61 5.88 -17.31
N SER A 35 -8.55 5.13 -16.99
CA SER A 35 -8.27 3.82 -17.61
C SER A 35 -9.43 2.84 -17.43
N MET A 36 -10.00 2.75 -16.24
CA MET A 36 -11.19 1.92 -15.96
C MET A 36 -12.43 2.40 -16.73
N THR A 37 -12.58 3.71 -16.95
CA THR A 37 -13.68 4.27 -17.77
C THR A 37 -13.52 3.85 -19.23
N MET A 38 -12.30 3.90 -19.77
CA MET A 38 -12.01 3.43 -21.13
C MET A 38 -12.31 1.95 -21.30
N VAL A 39 -11.88 1.11 -20.35
CA VAL A 39 -12.18 -0.33 -20.31
C VAL A 39 -13.70 -0.56 -20.28
N GLY A 40 -14.42 0.12 -19.38
CA GLY A 40 -15.87 0.00 -19.26
C GLY A 40 -16.61 0.34 -20.55
N ASN A 41 -16.20 1.42 -21.22
CA ASN A 41 -16.78 1.84 -22.49
C ASN A 41 -16.42 0.90 -23.64
N HIS A 42 -15.20 0.34 -23.66
CA HIS A 42 -14.81 -0.68 -24.64
C HIS A 42 -15.75 -1.89 -24.61
N PHE A 43 -16.20 -2.31 -23.42
CA PHE A 43 -17.15 -3.40 -23.23
C PHE A 43 -18.62 -2.97 -23.26
N GLY A 44 -18.93 -1.84 -23.90
CA GLY A 44 -20.30 -1.38 -24.19
C GLY A 44 -20.86 -0.34 -23.21
N GLY A 45 -20.07 0.11 -22.25
CA GLY A 45 -20.40 1.25 -21.39
C GLY A 45 -20.45 2.58 -22.14
N LYS A 46 -21.05 3.61 -21.51
CA LYS A 46 -21.17 4.96 -22.07
C LYS A 46 -20.93 6.04 -21.00
N GLU A 47 -19.97 5.81 -20.11
CA GLU A 47 -19.66 6.75 -19.05
C GLU A 47 -18.63 7.80 -19.51
N THR A 48 -18.73 9.00 -18.96
CA THR A 48 -17.62 9.95 -18.89
C THR A 48 -16.77 9.64 -17.65
N VAL A 49 -15.55 10.18 -17.57
CA VAL A 49 -14.72 10.00 -16.36
C VAL A 49 -15.43 10.58 -15.12
N ALA A 50 -16.09 11.72 -15.27
CA ALA A 50 -16.88 12.34 -14.20
C ALA A 50 -18.08 11.49 -13.78
N SER A 51 -18.88 10.98 -14.71
CA SER A 51 -20.04 10.14 -14.38
C SER A 51 -19.61 8.81 -13.76
N PHE A 52 -18.50 8.23 -14.22
CA PHE A 52 -17.90 7.05 -13.61
C PHE A 52 -17.41 7.34 -12.18
N ASN A 53 -16.74 8.48 -11.93
CA ASN A 53 -16.34 8.93 -10.59
C ASN A 53 -17.53 8.98 -9.62
N GLU A 54 -18.66 9.58 -10.04
CA GLU A 54 -19.87 9.66 -9.21
C GLU A 54 -20.49 8.30 -8.93
N LYS A 55 -20.63 7.45 -9.96
CA LYS A 55 -21.22 6.12 -9.80
C LYS A 55 -20.35 5.20 -8.96
N MET A 56 -19.03 5.30 -9.10
CA MET A 56 -18.09 4.58 -8.23
C MET A 56 -18.21 5.07 -6.78
N LYS A 57 -18.35 6.37 -6.50
CA LYS A 57 -18.62 6.86 -5.13
C LYS A 57 -19.89 6.25 -4.53
N GLN A 58 -20.98 6.18 -5.30
CA GLN A 58 -22.25 5.61 -4.87
C GLN A 58 -22.16 4.10 -4.57
N ASN A 59 -21.17 3.43 -5.15
CA ASN A 59 -20.99 1.98 -5.05
C ASN A 59 -19.73 1.60 -4.25
N ASP A 60 -19.33 2.39 -3.25
CA ASP A 60 -18.14 2.11 -2.42
C ASP A 60 -16.89 1.82 -3.27
N GLY A 61 -16.76 2.53 -4.39
CA GLY A 61 -15.69 2.37 -5.37
C GLY A 61 -14.40 3.11 -5.00
N PHE A 62 -14.35 3.74 -3.82
CA PHE A 62 -13.23 4.56 -3.39
C PHE A 62 -12.87 4.36 -1.92
N GLN A 63 -11.61 4.62 -1.59
CA GLN A 63 -11.12 4.85 -0.24
C GLN A 63 -10.38 6.19 -0.22
N GLY A 64 -11.06 7.25 0.24
CA GLY A 64 -10.57 8.61 0.02
C GLY A 64 -10.50 8.91 -1.48
N PRO A 65 -9.37 9.38 -2.02
CA PRO A 65 -9.22 9.56 -3.46
C PRO A 65 -8.95 8.25 -4.21
N TRP A 66 -8.55 7.16 -3.54
CA TRP A 66 -8.04 5.96 -4.20
C TRP A 66 -9.15 5.07 -4.74
N VAL A 67 -9.06 4.71 -6.03
CA VAL A 67 -10.04 3.86 -6.71
C VAL A 67 -9.89 2.40 -6.25
N ARG A 68 -11.00 1.76 -5.89
CA ARG A 68 -11.10 0.32 -5.68
C ARG A 68 -11.40 -0.37 -7.01
N ALA A 69 -10.35 -0.71 -7.76
CA ALA A 69 -10.45 -1.27 -9.11
C ALA A 69 -11.42 -2.46 -9.25
N PHE A 70 -11.46 -3.34 -8.23
CA PHE A 70 -12.35 -4.51 -8.20
C PHE A 70 -13.85 -4.17 -8.15
N ARG A 71 -14.21 -2.91 -7.88
CA ARG A 71 -15.62 -2.44 -7.88
C ARG A 71 -16.10 -2.05 -9.27
N ILE A 72 -15.30 -2.16 -10.33
CA ILE A 72 -15.70 -1.77 -11.70
C ILE A 72 -17.06 -2.35 -12.12
N SER A 73 -17.34 -3.60 -11.73
CA SER A 73 -18.56 -4.33 -12.08
C SER A 73 -19.83 -3.73 -11.49
N SER A 74 -19.73 -2.89 -10.44
CA SER A 74 -20.90 -2.20 -9.87
C SER A 74 -21.43 -1.09 -10.77
N VAL A 75 -20.61 -0.61 -11.71
CA VAL A 75 -21.01 0.43 -12.69
C VAL A 75 -21.08 -0.15 -14.10
N PHE A 76 -20.20 -1.10 -14.43
CA PHE A 76 -20.18 -1.81 -15.70
C PHE A 76 -20.42 -3.31 -15.47
N PRO A 77 -21.69 -3.78 -15.42
CA PRO A 77 -22.00 -5.17 -15.11
C PRO A 77 -21.39 -6.20 -16.05
N ASN A 78 -21.10 -5.80 -17.30
CA ASN A 78 -20.47 -6.65 -18.32
C ASN A 78 -18.94 -6.69 -18.22
N VAL A 79 -18.33 -6.05 -17.23
CA VAL A 79 -16.88 -6.02 -17.03
C VAL A 79 -16.53 -6.65 -15.70
N SER A 80 -15.65 -7.64 -15.75
CA SER A 80 -15.10 -8.31 -14.58
C SER A 80 -13.70 -7.80 -14.29
N TYR A 81 -13.40 -7.62 -13.01
CA TYR A 81 -12.02 -7.62 -12.51
C TYR A 81 -11.53 -9.07 -12.50
N GLN A 82 -10.54 -9.40 -13.32
CA GLN A 82 -10.15 -10.80 -13.54
C GLN A 82 -8.95 -11.21 -12.70
N LYS A 83 -7.89 -10.41 -12.69
CA LYS A 83 -6.62 -10.74 -12.05
C LYS A 83 -5.82 -9.47 -11.81
N ARG A 84 -4.94 -9.47 -10.81
CA ARG A 84 -3.95 -8.42 -10.57
C ARG A 84 -2.60 -9.06 -10.28
N ILE A 85 -1.56 -8.53 -10.91
CA ILE A 85 -0.19 -9.01 -10.81
C ILE A 85 0.69 -7.82 -10.42
N GLU A 86 1.47 -7.96 -9.36
CA GLU A 86 2.45 -6.96 -8.94
C GLU A 86 3.82 -7.34 -9.53
N CYS A 87 4.49 -6.38 -10.16
CA CYS A 87 5.74 -6.54 -10.90
C CYS A 87 6.86 -5.64 -10.34
N ASP A 88 6.64 -4.97 -9.20
CA ASP A 88 7.63 -4.07 -8.57
C ASP A 88 8.99 -4.76 -8.27
N ASN A 89 9.00 -6.08 -8.26
CA ASN A 89 10.11 -6.94 -7.88
C ASN A 89 10.46 -8.01 -8.92
N GLN A 90 9.69 -8.13 -9.99
CA GLN A 90 9.85 -9.19 -10.98
C GLN A 90 9.41 -8.70 -12.34
N ASP A 91 9.92 -9.32 -13.38
CA ASP A 91 9.56 -8.96 -14.74
C ASP A 91 8.07 -9.24 -14.97
N ALA A 92 7.41 -8.33 -15.67
CA ALA A 92 6.01 -8.51 -16.00
C ALA A 92 5.83 -9.73 -16.92
N PRO A 93 4.84 -10.59 -16.67
CA PRO A 93 4.60 -11.78 -17.48
C PRO A 93 3.99 -11.39 -18.83
N LEU A 94 4.85 -11.09 -19.81
CA LEU A 94 4.42 -10.64 -21.14
C LEU A 94 3.56 -11.68 -21.86
N ASP A 95 3.83 -12.97 -21.64
CA ASP A 95 3.02 -14.07 -22.16
C ASP A 95 1.58 -14.07 -21.63
N GLU A 96 1.38 -13.76 -20.34
CA GLU A 96 0.05 -13.58 -19.75
C GLU A 96 -0.65 -12.34 -20.31
N ILE A 97 0.07 -11.24 -20.49
CA ILE A 97 -0.46 -10.02 -21.14
C ILE A 97 -0.93 -10.33 -22.55
N ASP A 98 -0.11 -11.05 -23.32
CA ASP A 98 -0.41 -11.42 -24.70
C ASP A 98 -1.62 -12.35 -24.78
N ALA A 99 -1.68 -13.37 -23.92
CA ALA A 99 -2.80 -14.30 -23.86
C ALA A 99 -4.10 -13.59 -23.48
N ALA A 100 -4.05 -12.68 -22.51
CA ALA A 100 -5.19 -11.87 -22.10
C ALA A 100 -5.71 -11.00 -23.25
N LEU A 101 -4.81 -10.26 -23.93
CA LEU A 101 -5.16 -9.44 -25.10
C LEU A 101 -5.76 -10.28 -26.23
N ALA A 102 -5.15 -11.42 -26.55
CA ALA A 102 -5.68 -12.34 -27.55
C ALA A 102 -7.05 -12.93 -27.16
N GLY A 103 -7.32 -13.07 -25.86
CA GLY A 103 -8.60 -13.48 -25.30
C GLY A 103 -9.66 -12.37 -25.23
N GLY A 104 -9.33 -11.14 -25.60
CA GLY A 104 -10.23 -9.98 -25.54
C GLY A 104 -10.29 -9.29 -24.17
N SER A 105 -9.41 -9.65 -23.23
CA SER A 105 -9.22 -8.90 -21.99
C SER A 105 -8.29 -7.70 -22.21
N LEU A 106 -8.46 -6.65 -21.39
CA LEU A 106 -7.64 -5.45 -21.41
C LEU A 106 -6.77 -5.38 -20.13
N PRO A 107 -5.43 -5.48 -20.27
CA PRO A 107 -4.49 -5.20 -19.20
C PRO A 107 -4.40 -3.69 -18.95
N VAL A 108 -4.67 -3.26 -17.72
CA VAL A 108 -4.40 -1.90 -17.24
C VAL A 108 -3.12 -1.96 -16.44
N VAL A 109 -2.06 -1.31 -16.91
CA VAL A 109 -0.71 -1.45 -16.35
C VAL A 109 -0.24 -0.17 -15.67
N LYS A 110 0.44 -0.31 -14.53
CA LYS A 110 1.13 0.77 -13.84
C LYS A 110 2.57 0.86 -14.34
N VAL A 111 3.00 2.07 -14.66
CA VAL A 111 4.34 2.39 -15.15
C VAL A 111 4.92 3.56 -14.39
N ASP A 112 6.22 3.80 -14.55
CA ASP A 112 6.82 5.07 -14.16
C ASP A 112 6.51 6.12 -15.23
N TYR A 113 5.93 7.26 -14.83
CA TYR A 113 5.55 8.31 -15.78
C TYR A 113 6.75 9.08 -16.34
N SER A 114 7.82 9.22 -15.55
CA SER A 114 8.97 10.06 -15.90
C SER A 114 10.23 9.62 -15.16
N PRO A 115 11.42 9.81 -15.76
CA PRO A 115 12.70 9.45 -15.14
C PRO A 115 13.08 10.38 -13.97
N ALA A 116 12.29 11.43 -13.69
CA ALA A 116 12.57 12.33 -12.58
C ALA A 116 12.47 11.61 -11.22
N PRO A 117 13.29 12.00 -10.22
CA PRO A 117 13.25 11.39 -8.90
C PRO A 117 11.90 11.63 -8.21
N GLY A 118 11.32 10.55 -7.67
CA GLY A 118 10.03 10.57 -6.98
C GLY A 118 9.12 9.43 -7.45
N ILE A 119 8.04 9.15 -6.70
CA ILE A 119 7.04 8.17 -7.11
C ILE A 119 6.10 8.85 -8.10
N GLN A 120 6.13 8.44 -9.36
CA GLN A 120 5.31 9.01 -10.45
C GLN A 120 4.45 7.94 -11.12
N GLY A 121 3.88 7.03 -10.32
CA GLY A 121 3.07 5.93 -10.85
C GLY A 121 1.95 6.43 -11.77
N HIS A 122 1.90 5.88 -12.98
CA HIS A 122 0.89 6.21 -13.99
C HIS A 122 0.26 4.95 -14.53
N TRP A 123 -1.03 5.01 -14.82
CA TRP A 123 -1.80 3.86 -15.28
C TRP A 123 -2.21 4.06 -16.73
N VAL A 124 -2.02 3.04 -17.57
CA VAL A 124 -2.41 3.04 -18.99
C VAL A 124 -3.12 1.73 -19.35
N VAL A 125 -3.94 1.75 -20.40
CA VAL A 125 -4.65 0.56 -20.90
C VAL A 125 -3.90 -0.01 -22.09
N LEU A 126 -3.41 -1.25 -22.02
CA LEU A 126 -2.92 -1.96 -23.19
C LEU A 126 -4.13 -2.52 -23.95
N HIS A 127 -4.22 -2.28 -25.26
CA HIS A 127 -5.36 -2.73 -26.06
C HIS A 127 -4.98 -3.57 -27.28
N LYS A 128 -3.69 -3.63 -27.62
CA LYS A 128 -3.20 -4.42 -28.75
C LYS A 128 -1.70 -4.70 -28.63
N LYS A 129 -1.27 -5.92 -28.95
CA LYS A 129 0.15 -6.25 -29.15
C LYS A 129 0.65 -5.72 -30.50
N ASP A 130 1.84 -5.14 -30.52
CA ASP A 130 2.47 -4.55 -31.71
C ASP A 130 3.96 -4.92 -31.77
N GLY A 131 4.25 -6.09 -32.36
CA GLY A 131 5.60 -6.67 -32.33
C GLY A 131 6.04 -6.97 -30.90
N ASP A 132 7.16 -6.36 -30.48
CA ASP A 132 7.73 -6.45 -29.12
C ASP A 132 7.22 -5.34 -28.18
N ASP A 133 6.25 -4.53 -28.61
CA ASP A 133 5.63 -3.44 -27.86
C ASP A 133 4.10 -3.62 -27.79
N TYR A 134 3.41 -2.67 -27.16
CA TYR A 134 1.97 -2.66 -26.96
C TYR A 134 1.40 -1.29 -27.31
N GLN A 135 0.34 -1.26 -28.12
CA GLN A 135 -0.46 -0.05 -28.28
C GLN A 135 -1.29 0.16 -27.02
N MET A 136 -1.40 1.42 -26.62
CA MET A 136 -2.05 1.79 -25.37
C MET A 136 -2.99 2.98 -25.52
N TRP A 137 -4.03 2.99 -24.68
CA TRP A 137 -4.77 4.19 -24.36
C TRP A 137 -4.19 4.78 -23.09
N ASP A 138 -3.59 5.96 -23.24
CA ASP A 138 -3.06 6.73 -22.12
C ASP A 138 -4.15 7.71 -21.62
N PRO A 139 -4.50 7.67 -20.33
CA PRO A 139 -5.46 8.62 -19.76
C PRO A 139 -4.92 10.05 -19.71
N TYR A 140 -3.63 10.29 -19.91
CA TYR A 140 -3.09 11.65 -20.03
C TYR A 140 -2.99 12.06 -21.49
N ASN A 141 -3.61 13.18 -21.85
CA ASN A 141 -3.55 13.70 -23.21
C ASN A 141 -2.15 14.28 -23.51
N SER A 142 -1.36 13.50 -24.25
CA SER A 142 -0.04 13.86 -24.77
C SER A 142 0.05 13.45 -26.24
N PRO A 143 -0.61 14.18 -27.16
CA PRO A 143 -0.69 13.81 -28.58
C PRO A 143 0.67 13.79 -29.30
N GLU A 144 1.65 14.49 -28.76
CA GLU A 144 3.02 14.54 -29.25
C GLU A 144 3.86 13.30 -28.90
N LYS A 145 3.42 12.48 -27.94
CA LYS A 145 4.16 11.30 -27.47
C LYS A 145 3.75 10.03 -28.22
N PRO A 146 4.66 9.06 -28.42
CA PRO A 146 4.34 7.80 -29.07
C PRO A 146 3.14 7.08 -28.41
N PRO A 147 2.25 6.43 -29.17
CA PRO A 147 1.06 5.76 -28.64
C PRO A 147 1.32 4.33 -28.16
N THR A 148 2.59 3.94 -28.00
CA THR A 148 3.01 2.61 -27.57
C THR A 148 3.76 2.65 -26.24
N LEU A 149 3.70 1.54 -25.49
CA LEU A 149 4.23 1.43 -24.13
C LEU A 149 5.74 1.71 -24.08
N VAL A 150 6.54 0.97 -24.84
CA VAL A 150 8.01 1.15 -24.91
C VAL A 150 8.34 2.46 -25.61
N GLY A 151 7.60 2.84 -26.66
CA GLY A 151 7.78 4.12 -27.32
C GLY A 151 7.67 5.32 -26.36
N ARG A 152 6.74 5.27 -25.39
CA ARG A 152 6.51 6.37 -24.44
C ARG A 152 7.31 6.24 -23.13
N PHE A 153 7.45 5.03 -22.61
CA PHE A 153 8.03 4.76 -21.28
C PHE A 153 9.34 3.96 -21.32
N GLY A 154 9.91 3.76 -22.52
CA GLY A 154 11.15 3.00 -22.74
C GLY A 154 12.40 3.53 -22.04
N PHE A 155 12.34 4.75 -21.49
CA PHE A 155 13.38 5.25 -20.58
C PHE A 155 13.54 4.37 -19.32
N ALA A 156 12.51 3.59 -18.95
CA ALA A 156 12.52 2.66 -17.83
C ALA A 156 12.97 1.23 -18.19
N GLY A 157 13.29 0.95 -19.46
CA GLY A 157 13.82 -0.34 -19.92
C GLY A 157 12.96 -1.05 -20.95
N THR A 158 13.05 -2.39 -20.99
CA THR A 158 12.20 -3.25 -21.84
C THR A 158 10.76 -3.29 -21.34
N ALA A 159 9.82 -3.74 -22.17
CA ALA A 159 8.38 -3.82 -21.81
C ALA A 159 8.13 -4.49 -20.46
N GLU A 160 8.82 -5.60 -20.18
CA GLU A 160 8.70 -6.35 -18.92
C GLU A 160 9.23 -5.61 -17.69
N LYS A 161 10.14 -4.63 -17.87
CA LYS A 161 10.72 -3.79 -16.81
C LYS A 161 9.94 -2.50 -16.59
N ILE A 162 9.27 -2.00 -17.64
CA ILE A 162 8.42 -0.80 -17.59
C ILE A 162 7.21 -1.05 -16.69
N ILE A 163 6.61 -2.24 -16.80
CA ILE A 163 5.38 -2.60 -16.11
C ILE A 163 5.67 -2.95 -14.65
N GLN A 164 5.12 -2.15 -13.75
CA GLN A 164 5.24 -2.29 -12.30
C GLN A 164 4.06 -3.04 -11.69
N GLU A 165 2.92 -3.03 -12.37
CA GLU A 165 1.69 -3.65 -11.91
C GLU A 165 0.74 -3.86 -13.08
N ILE A 166 -0.12 -4.86 -12.99
CA ILE A 166 -1.13 -5.18 -14.00
C ILE A 166 -2.46 -5.45 -13.30
N ILE A 167 -3.54 -4.91 -13.85
CA ILE A 167 -4.91 -5.30 -13.53
C ILE A 167 -5.60 -5.71 -14.83
N PHE A 168 -6.06 -6.96 -14.90
CA PHE A 168 -6.79 -7.48 -16.05
C PHE A 168 -8.28 -7.26 -15.88
N PHE A 169 -8.91 -6.72 -16.91
CA PHE A 169 -10.36 -6.59 -17.01
C PHE A 169 -10.86 -7.26 -18.27
N GLY A 170 -12.06 -7.84 -18.22
CA GLY A 170 -12.68 -8.42 -19.41
C GLY A 170 -14.15 -8.79 -19.19
N SER A 171 -14.85 -9.09 -20.28
CA SER A 171 -16.26 -9.49 -20.27
C SER A 171 -16.49 -11.01 -20.16
N GLY A 172 -15.41 -11.80 -20.13
CA GLY A 172 -15.44 -13.25 -20.04
C GLY A 172 -14.34 -13.81 -19.13
N GLU A 173 -14.00 -15.09 -19.33
CA GLU A 173 -12.89 -15.75 -18.63
C GLU A 173 -11.53 -15.23 -19.13
N LEU A 174 -10.61 -14.95 -18.21
CA LEU A 174 -9.24 -14.56 -18.56
C LEU A 174 -8.54 -15.72 -19.27
N LYS A 175 -8.03 -15.47 -20.48
CA LYS A 175 -7.22 -16.45 -21.19
C LYS A 175 -5.81 -16.46 -20.62
N GLU A 176 -5.40 -17.63 -20.14
CA GLU A 176 -4.05 -17.90 -19.68
C GLU A 176 -3.18 -18.41 -20.85
N PRO A 177 -1.86 -18.24 -20.79
CA PRO A 177 -0.93 -18.77 -21.79
C PRO A 177 -1.12 -20.28 -21.98
N LYS A 178 -1.03 -20.75 -23.22
CA LYS A 178 -0.94 -22.20 -23.46
C LYS A 178 0.37 -22.69 -22.84
N ALA A 179 0.29 -23.72 -21.99
CA ALA A 179 1.45 -24.29 -21.33
C ALA A 179 2.44 -24.87 -22.36
N ASP A 180 3.42 -24.08 -22.78
CA ASP A 180 4.61 -24.60 -23.43
C ASP A 180 5.56 -25.12 -22.35
N LYS A 181 6.06 -26.35 -22.55
CA LYS A 181 6.93 -27.11 -21.63
C LYS A 181 8.34 -26.51 -21.46
N THR A 182 8.48 -25.19 -21.49
CA THR A 182 9.77 -24.49 -21.40
C THR A 182 9.68 -23.26 -20.49
N THR A 183 9.06 -23.40 -19.33
CA THR A 183 9.41 -22.53 -18.20
C THR A 183 10.71 -23.03 -17.59
N SER A 184 11.81 -22.36 -17.91
CA SER A 184 13.08 -22.52 -17.20
C SER A 184 12.90 -22.02 -15.77
N SER A 185 12.46 -22.91 -14.88
CA SER A 185 12.60 -22.74 -13.44
C SER A 185 14.10 -22.80 -13.12
N LYS A 186 14.79 -21.66 -13.17
CA LYS A 186 16.11 -21.54 -12.58
C LYS A 186 15.94 -21.71 -11.06
N PRO A 187 16.53 -22.74 -10.42
CA PRO A 187 16.38 -22.94 -8.99
C PRO A 187 17.09 -21.79 -8.26
N ALA A 188 16.35 -20.99 -7.50
CA ALA A 188 16.94 -20.11 -6.51
C ALA A 188 17.52 -20.98 -5.36
N PRO A 189 18.67 -20.61 -4.77
CA PRO A 189 19.39 -21.46 -3.83
C PRO A 189 18.53 -21.79 -2.61
N LYS A 190 18.54 -23.07 -2.23
CA LYS A 190 17.92 -23.60 -1.03
C LYS A 190 18.51 -22.90 0.20
N ALA A 191 17.79 -21.94 0.77
CA ALA A 191 18.11 -21.39 2.08
C ALA A 191 17.81 -22.48 3.12
N THR A 192 18.88 -23.09 3.62
CA THR A 192 18.86 -24.09 4.69
C THR A 192 18.22 -23.48 5.93
N THR A 193 17.07 -24.03 6.32
CA THR A 193 16.45 -23.84 7.63
C THR A 193 17.31 -24.49 8.69
N THR A 194 18.08 -23.69 9.43
CA THR A 194 18.57 -24.11 10.75
C THR A 194 17.68 -23.45 11.78
N GLN A 195 16.77 -24.24 12.36
CA GLN A 195 16.10 -23.90 13.61
C GLN A 195 17.16 -23.90 14.72
N THR A 196 17.33 -22.76 15.38
CA THR A 196 17.98 -22.72 16.69
C THR A 196 17.09 -21.96 17.64
N THR A 197 16.50 -22.71 18.57
CA THR A 197 15.88 -22.24 19.80
C THR A 197 16.93 -21.57 20.69
N SER A 198 16.72 -20.30 21.05
CA SER A 198 17.18 -19.73 22.32
C SER A 198 16.58 -18.35 22.55
N SER A 199 15.82 -18.22 23.64
CA SER A 199 15.68 -16.98 24.43
C SER A 199 16.67 -17.06 25.61
N PRO A 200 16.93 -15.98 26.37
CA PRO A 200 16.81 -14.54 26.08
C PRO A 200 18.13 -13.80 26.43
N THR A 201 18.12 -12.47 26.23
CA THR A 201 19.04 -11.45 26.82
C THR A 201 20.22 -11.03 25.95
N GLU A 202 20.02 -9.97 25.16
CA GLU A 202 20.85 -8.75 25.17
C GLU A 202 20.13 -7.67 24.35
N GLU A 203 20.12 -6.44 24.88
CA GLU A 203 19.55 -5.25 24.23
C GLU A 203 20.32 -4.97 22.94
N THR A 204 19.87 -5.52 21.81
CA THR A 204 20.32 -5.08 20.50
C THR A 204 19.48 -3.88 20.08
N ASP A 205 20.17 -2.90 19.49
CA ASP A 205 19.64 -1.65 18.94
C ASP A 205 18.63 -1.96 17.81
N ALA A 206 17.42 -2.36 18.21
CA ALA A 206 16.42 -2.96 17.33
C ALA A 206 15.95 -1.91 16.33
N LEU A 207 16.14 -2.20 15.04
CA LEU A 207 15.70 -1.32 13.97
C LEU A 207 14.17 -1.27 13.97
N ILE A 208 13.63 -0.07 14.16
CA ILE A 208 12.19 0.17 14.03
C ILE A 208 11.92 0.77 12.66
N ILE A 209 10.87 0.26 12.02
CA ILE A 209 10.42 0.74 10.73
C ILE A 209 8.95 1.14 10.78
N ALA A 210 8.58 2.11 9.95
CA ALA A 210 7.19 2.52 9.74
C ALA A 210 6.82 2.36 8.27
N PRO A 211 5.58 1.96 7.95
CA PRO A 211 5.12 1.98 6.58
C PRO A 211 5.16 3.40 5.99
N THR A 212 5.54 3.52 4.73
CA THR A 212 5.45 4.77 3.97
C THR A 212 4.09 4.94 3.29
N VAL A 213 3.24 3.90 3.35
CA VAL A 213 1.89 3.84 2.77
C VAL A 213 0.87 3.35 3.79
N ASN A 214 -0.39 3.74 3.63
CA ASN A 214 -1.49 3.13 4.38
C ASN A 214 -1.87 1.78 3.77
N GLY A 215 -2.08 0.77 4.62
CA GLY A 215 -2.48 -0.57 4.19
C GLY A 215 -1.30 -1.45 3.76
N LEU A 216 -0.08 -1.21 4.27
CA LEU A 216 1.04 -2.12 4.04
C LEU A 216 0.70 -3.51 4.57
N THR A 217 0.82 -4.53 3.73
CA THR A 217 0.48 -5.91 4.14
C THR A 217 1.61 -6.53 4.96
N LEU A 218 1.28 -6.97 6.18
CA LEU A 218 2.04 -7.98 6.92
C LEU A 218 1.68 -9.36 6.36
N ARG A 219 2.68 -10.19 6.08
CA ARG A 219 2.51 -11.48 5.40
C ARG A 219 3.14 -12.63 6.17
N ASP A 220 2.66 -13.86 5.98
CA ASP A 220 3.26 -15.03 6.65
C ASP A 220 4.56 -15.52 5.98
N GLN A 221 4.83 -15.05 4.75
CA GLN A 221 6.01 -15.38 3.96
C GLN A 221 6.46 -14.14 3.18
N PRO A 222 7.77 -14.01 2.87
CA PRO A 222 8.35 -12.86 2.16
C PRO A 222 8.09 -12.93 0.65
N ARG A 223 6.81 -13.00 0.26
CA ARG A 223 6.32 -12.97 -1.13
C ARG A 223 5.01 -12.22 -1.19
N ILE A 224 4.71 -11.60 -2.33
CA ILE A 224 3.44 -10.92 -2.56
C ILE A 224 2.43 -11.96 -3.06
N SER A 225 1.42 -12.32 -2.25
CA SER A 225 0.34 -13.23 -2.63
C SER A 225 -0.95 -12.91 -1.88
N GLY A 226 -2.13 -13.01 -2.52
CA GLY A 226 -3.40 -12.78 -1.82
C GLY A 226 -3.64 -13.77 -0.66
N SER A 227 -3.13 -15.00 -0.78
CA SER A 227 -3.33 -16.07 0.20
C SER A 227 -2.43 -15.98 1.43
N ASN A 228 -1.50 -15.04 1.46
CA ASN A 228 -0.47 -14.95 2.50
C ASN A 228 -0.53 -13.63 3.29
N VAL A 229 -1.57 -12.82 3.07
CA VAL A 229 -1.82 -11.58 3.83
C VAL A 229 -2.34 -11.94 5.22
N VAL A 230 -1.60 -11.52 6.22
CA VAL A 230 -1.94 -11.70 7.64
C VAL A 230 -2.69 -10.50 8.18
N LYS A 231 -2.25 -9.28 7.81
CA LYS A 231 -2.80 -8.03 8.34
C LYS A 231 -2.49 -6.86 7.40
N TYR A 232 -3.38 -5.87 7.35
CA TYR A 232 -3.10 -4.57 6.73
C TYR A 232 -2.67 -3.57 7.80
N LEU A 233 -1.52 -2.94 7.60
CA LEU A 233 -0.89 -2.02 8.55
C LEU A 233 -1.13 -0.56 8.10
N PRO A 234 -1.68 0.31 8.95
CA PRO A 234 -1.74 1.74 8.65
C PRO A 234 -0.34 2.36 8.63
N GLN A 235 -0.21 3.51 7.99
CA GLN A 235 1.05 4.27 7.89
C GLN A 235 1.58 4.70 9.27
N SER A 236 0.69 4.80 10.27
CA SER A 236 1.08 5.09 11.65
C SER A 236 1.79 3.94 12.35
N SER A 237 1.66 2.71 11.84
CA SER A 237 2.20 1.52 12.49
C SER A 237 3.70 1.63 12.73
N LYS A 238 4.13 0.99 13.80
CA LYS A 238 5.54 0.80 14.14
C LYS A 238 5.81 -0.69 14.24
N LEU A 239 6.88 -1.14 13.60
CA LEU A 239 7.27 -2.54 13.51
C LEU A 239 8.71 -2.67 13.95
N VAL A 240 8.99 -3.66 14.79
CA VAL A 240 10.36 -4.05 15.13
C VAL A 240 10.86 -5.02 14.08
N VAL A 241 12.01 -4.73 13.46
CA VAL A 241 12.71 -5.68 12.59
C VAL A 241 13.38 -6.74 13.44
N LEU A 242 13.09 -8.00 13.13
CA LEU A 242 13.64 -9.17 13.82
C LEU A 242 14.92 -9.70 13.14
N ASP A 243 15.23 -9.20 11.94
CA ASP A 243 16.48 -9.47 11.24
C ASP A 243 17.65 -8.65 11.85
N ASP A 244 18.90 -9.03 11.55
CA ASP A 244 20.09 -8.26 11.92
C ASP A 244 19.98 -6.78 11.48
N ALA A 245 20.09 -5.86 12.45
CA ALA A 245 19.82 -4.44 12.25
C ALA A 245 20.79 -3.76 11.26
N ALA A 246 22.07 -4.15 11.25
CA ALA A 246 23.08 -3.58 10.35
C ALA A 246 22.78 -3.97 8.88
N THR A 247 22.47 -5.25 8.66
CA THR A 247 22.06 -5.78 7.37
C THR A 247 20.72 -5.19 6.95
N ALA A 248 19.78 -5.06 7.88
CA ALA A 248 18.45 -4.56 7.61
C ALA A 248 18.43 -3.11 7.15
N LYS A 249 19.25 -2.23 7.75
CA LYS A 249 19.39 -0.83 7.32
C LYS A 249 19.77 -0.71 5.85
N THR A 250 20.58 -1.63 5.31
CA THR A 250 20.97 -1.62 3.89
C THR A 250 19.85 -2.02 2.93
N LYS A 251 18.78 -2.64 3.42
CA LYS A 251 17.64 -3.15 2.62
C LYS A 251 16.48 -2.16 2.54
N ILE A 252 16.46 -1.13 3.40
CA ILE A 252 15.37 -0.15 3.47
C ILE A 252 15.21 0.58 2.13
N GLY A 253 13.98 0.71 1.67
CA GLY A 253 13.65 1.33 0.39
C GLY A 253 14.03 0.49 -0.83
N LYS A 254 14.78 -0.62 -0.67
CA LYS A 254 15.19 -1.47 -1.79
C LYS A 254 14.06 -2.41 -2.20
N ARG A 255 13.72 -2.38 -3.48
CA ARG A 255 12.87 -3.37 -4.13
C ARG A 255 13.41 -4.78 -3.88
N ASN A 256 12.55 -5.78 -3.95
CA ASN A 256 12.90 -7.20 -3.74
C ASN A 256 13.39 -7.61 -2.35
N ASN A 257 13.43 -6.70 -1.38
CA ASN A 257 13.86 -7.02 -0.03
C ASN A 257 12.66 -7.09 0.92
N TRP A 258 12.75 -7.98 1.89
CA TRP A 258 11.72 -8.18 2.91
C TRP A 258 12.34 -8.09 4.29
N PHE A 259 11.55 -7.63 5.25
CA PHE A 259 11.90 -7.66 6.67
C PHE A 259 11.01 -8.64 7.39
N HIS A 260 11.61 -9.55 8.16
CA HIS A 260 10.88 -10.23 9.22
C HIS A 260 10.65 -9.24 10.36
N VAL A 261 9.40 -9.06 10.76
CA VAL A 261 8.98 -8.01 11.69
C VAL A 261 7.98 -8.51 12.71
N ARG A 262 7.87 -7.78 13.81
CA ARG A 262 6.82 -7.91 14.81
C ARG A 262 6.07 -6.60 15.00
N ASP A 263 4.74 -6.65 15.08
CA ASP A 263 3.89 -5.50 15.38
C ASP A 263 3.69 -5.27 16.90
N ILE A 264 3.01 -4.18 17.25
CA ILE A 264 2.71 -3.78 18.64
C ILE A 264 1.85 -4.79 19.40
N GLU A 265 1.05 -5.60 18.70
CA GLU A 265 0.19 -6.61 19.30
C GLU A 265 0.92 -7.94 19.53
N GLY A 266 2.15 -8.05 19.02
CA GLY A 266 3.03 -9.21 19.09
C GLY A 266 2.93 -10.12 17.86
N LYS A 267 2.27 -9.70 16.79
CA LYS A 267 2.12 -10.50 15.57
C LYS A 267 3.37 -10.41 14.70
N GLU A 268 3.93 -11.55 14.37
CA GLU A 268 5.09 -11.66 13.47
C GLU A 268 4.67 -11.92 12.03
N GLY A 269 5.51 -11.48 11.10
CA GLY A 269 5.36 -11.70 9.67
C GLY A 269 6.40 -10.93 8.86
N TYR A 270 6.19 -10.86 7.55
CA TYR A 270 7.09 -10.23 6.61
C TYR A 270 6.44 -9.00 5.97
N VAL A 271 7.21 -7.92 5.87
CA VAL A 271 6.81 -6.70 5.14
C VAL A 271 7.84 -6.36 4.07
N ALA A 272 7.35 -5.75 2.99
CA ALA A 272 8.16 -5.29 1.88
C ALA A 272 9.07 -4.13 2.32
N ALA A 273 10.38 -4.28 2.13
CA ALA A 273 11.39 -3.29 2.54
C ALA A 273 11.30 -1.97 1.76
N TRP A 274 10.67 -1.97 0.58
CA TRP A 274 10.47 -0.78 -0.25
C TRP A 274 9.26 0.08 0.14
N TYR A 275 8.39 -0.41 1.02
CA TYR A 275 7.25 0.35 1.57
C TYR A 275 7.46 0.78 3.02
N VAL A 276 8.70 0.82 3.47
CA VAL A 276 9.05 1.15 4.85
C VAL A 276 10.23 2.11 4.88
N THR A 277 10.28 2.92 5.93
CA THR A 277 11.43 3.74 6.27
C THR A 277 11.93 3.34 7.64
N ALA A 278 13.24 3.47 7.88
CA ALA A 278 13.75 3.53 9.23
C ALA A 278 13.04 4.69 9.93
N VAL A 279 12.47 4.40 11.08
CA VAL A 279 12.14 5.44 12.03
C VAL A 279 13.04 5.21 13.21
N SER A 280 13.83 6.22 13.51
CA SER A 280 14.47 6.30 14.79
C SER A 280 13.32 6.36 15.82
N ASP A 281 13.21 5.35 16.68
CA ASP A 281 12.61 5.56 18.00
C ASP A 281 13.72 5.70 19.04
N PRO A 282 14.40 6.84 19.07
CA PRO A 282 14.35 7.72 20.20
C PRO A 282 13.19 8.67 19.98
N ALA A 283 12.57 9.16 21.05
CA ALA A 283 11.72 10.33 20.91
C ALA A 283 12.36 11.41 20.02
N LEU A 284 11.56 11.95 19.08
CA LEU A 284 11.74 13.11 18.15
C LEU A 284 12.08 12.70 16.69
N GLY A 285 11.37 13.11 15.62
CA GLY A 285 10.24 14.04 15.49
C GLY A 285 9.55 14.08 14.11
N SER A 286 8.36 14.70 14.13
CA SER A 286 7.61 15.53 13.16
C SER A 286 7.25 15.06 11.73
N HIS A 287 5.97 14.72 11.49
CA HIS A 287 5.00 15.66 10.88
C HIS A 287 3.51 15.20 10.98
N LYS A 288 2.68 16.21 11.23
CA LYS A 288 1.21 16.41 11.45
C LYS A 288 0.15 15.42 10.84
N THR A 289 -0.69 14.89 11.75
CA THR A 289 -2.17 14.67 11.80
C THR A 289 -3.05 14.94 10.56
N SER A 290 -4.19 14.29 10.25
CA SER A 290 -5.07 13.21 10.78
C SER A 290 -6.15 12.96 9.68
N GLN A 291 -6.85 11.84 9.53
CA GLN A 291 -7.91 11.34 10.42
C GLN A 291 -8.45 9.98 9.91
N ALA A 292 -8.84 9.13 10.86
CA ALA A 292 -9.33 7.77 10.69
C ALA A 292 -10.83 7.69 10.40
N ASN A 293 -11.24 6.58 9.77
CA ASN A 293 -12.54 5.94 10.02
C ASN A 293 -12.34 4.42 9.96
N GLN A 294 -12.83 3.74 11.01
CA GLN A 294 -12.82 2.29 11.24
C GLN A 294 -14.28 1.78 11.16
N PRO A 295 -14.56 0.46 11.01
CA PRO A 295 -14.51 -0.45 12.18
C PRO A 295 -14.25 -1.96 11.92
N SER A 296 -13.68 -2.67 12.91
CA SER A 296 -14.16 -3.99 13.40
C SER A 296 -13.37 -4.55 14.61
N THR A 297 -14.14 -4.88 15.66
CA THR A 297 -14.05 -5.54 16.99
C THR A 297 -12.92 -6.55 17.38
N PRO A 298 -12.81 -6.91 18.68
CA PRO A 298 -11.95 -6.34 19.72
C PRO A 298 -10.53 -6.95 19.71
N THR A 299 -9.61 -6.27 19.04
CA THR A 299 -8.17 -6.44 19.25
C THR A 299 -7.75 -5.68 20.50
N LYS A 300 -6.63 -6.06 21.10
CA LYS A 300 -6.10 -5.41 22.32
C LYS A 300 -6.08 -3.88 22.11
N LEU A 301 -6.48 -3.11 23.13
CA LEU A 301 -6.61 -1.66 23.02
C LEU A 301 -5.26 -1.00 22.73
N VAL A 302 -5.16 -0.31 21.59
CA VAL A 302 -3.99 0.50 21.22
C VAL A 302 -4.34 1.98 21.32
N VAL A 303 -3.45 2.77 21.91
CA VAL A 303 -3.55 4.23 22.01
C VAL A 303 -2.33 4.91 21.37
N LYS A 304 -2.45 6.19 21.05
CA LYS A 304 -1.35 7.03 20.54
C LYS A 304 -1.11 8.21 21.44
N THR A 305 0.14 8.60 21.64
CA THR A 305 0.47 9.87 22.32
C THR A 305 -0.04 11.05 21.51
N SER A 306 -0.73 11.98 22.18
CA SER A 306 -1.33 13.19 21.59
C SER A 306 -0.48 14.44 21.78
N ALA A 307 0.64 14.34 22.50
CA ALA A 307 1.63 15.40 22.70
C ALA A 307 3.05 14.86 22.43
N SER A 308 4.01 15.77 22.20
CA SER A 308 5.43 15.43 22.16
C SER A 308 6.00 15.27 23.58
N SER A 309 6.99 14.40 23.75
CA SER A 309 7.70 14.17 25.01
C SER A 309 6.81 13.71 26.17
N VAL A 310 5.87 12.82 25.89
CA VAL A 310 5.00 12.21 26.91
C VAL A 310 5.83 11.27 27.77
N SER A 311 5.86 11.46 29.10
CA SER A 311 6.64 10.59 29.98
C SER A 311 6.06 9.17 30.05
N LEU A 312 6.90 8.16 29.79
CA LEU A 312 6.67 6.79 30.21
C LEU A 312 7.30 6.59 31.60
N ARG A 313 6.55 6.00 32.53
CA ARG A 313 6.97 5.92 33.93
C ARG A 313 6.91 4.53 34.53
N THR A 314 7.71 4.25 35.55
CA THR A 314 7.66 2.99 36.30
C THR A 314 6.42 2.89 37.18
N GLU A 315 5.85 4.02 37.58
CA GLU A 315 4.69 4.13 38.46
C GLU A 315 3.75 5.26 37.98
N PRO A 316 2.43 5.18 38.25
CA PRO A 316 1.44 6.17 37.81
C PRO A 316 1.47 7.46 38.67
N ARG A 317 2.65 8.10 38.79
CA ARG A 317 2.84 9.40 39.47
C ARG A 317 3.89 10.24 38.77
N VAL A 318 3.82 11.56 38.93
CA VAL A 318 4.84 12.47 38.39
C VAL A 318 5.97 12.66 39.42
N ALA A 319 7.08 11.96 39.21
CA ALA A 319 8.32 12.14 39.98
C ALA A 319 9.55 11.85 39.11
N SER A 320 10.68 12.53 39.32
CA SER A 320 11.91 12.30 38.54
C SER A 320 12.38 10.84 38.60
N SER A 321 12.28 10.20 39.78
CA SER A 321 12.64 8.79 40.01
C SER A 321 11.78 7.77 39.27
N THR A 322 10.63 8.20 38.75
CA THR A 322 9.72 7.30 38.01
C THR A 322 9.86 7.42 36.50
N LEU A 323 10.60 8.40 35.99
CA LEU A 323 10.75 8.59 34.56
C LEU A 323 11.59 7.48 33.96
N ILE A 324 11.00 6.72 33.02
CA ILE A 324 11.74 5.74 32.21
C ILE A 324 12.31 6.45 31.00
N THR A 325 11.45 7.14 30.25
CA THR A 325 11.83 7.88 29.05
C THR A 325 10.73 8.86 28.66
N TYR A 326 11.02 9.72 27.70
CA TYR A 326 10.02 10.52 27.00
C TYR A 326 9.63 9.82 25.71
N LEU A 327 8.34 9.85 25.38
CA LEU A 327 7.77 9.29 24.17
C LEU A 327 7.45 10.43 23.19
N PRO A 328 7.74 10.28 21.90
CA PRO A 328 7.37 11.29 20.90
C PRO A 328 5.85 11.36 20.69
N PHE A 329 5.41 12.33 19.87
CA PHE A 329 4.02 12.43 19.42
C PHE A 329 3.67 11.27 18.48
N GLY A 330 2.46 10.72 18.61
CA GLY A 330 1.95 9.65 17.74
C GLY A 330 2.52 8.26 18.02
N THR A 331 3.25 8.07 19.12
CA THR A 331 3.76 6.76 19.55
C THR A 331 2.61 5.82 19.84
N GLU A 332 2.56 4.67 19.16
CA GLU A 332 1.59 3.60 19.42
C GLU A 332 1.97 2.82 20.69
N LEU A 333 0.99 2.65 21.57
CA LEU A 333 1.14 2.00 22.88
C LEU A 333 0.03 0.96 23.05
N LEU A 334 0.42 -0.25 23.40
CA LEU A 334 -0.52 -1.31 23.78
C LEU A 334 -0.96 -1.10 25.22
N VAL A 335 -2.26 -1.00 25.49
CA VAL A 335 -2.79 -0.98 26.87
C VAL A 335 -2.79 -2.40 27.41
N ILE A 336 -2.13 -2.62 28.55
CA ILE A 336 -1.91 -3.95 29.15
C ILE A 336 -2.56 -4.12 30.54
N GLU A 337 -3.31 -3.12 31.02
CA GLU A 337 -4.12 -3.25 32.24
C GLU A 337 -5.38 -4.10 32.03
N SER A 338 -5.83 -4.74 33.11
CA SER A 338 -7.02 -5.57 33.14
C SER A 338 -8.28 -4.74 32.91
N GLY A 339 -9.05 -5.09 31.88
CA GLY A 339 -10.21 -4.34 31.44
C GLY A 339 -9.78 -3.22 30.49
N SER A 340 -10.16 -3.33 29.22
CA SER A 340 -9.93 -2.31 28.19
C SER A 340 -10.83 -1.08 28.43
N ASP A 341 -10.80 -0.54 29.64
CA ASP A 341 -11.64 0.56 30.07
C ASP A 341 -11.19 1.85 29.40
N THR A 342 -11.82 2.12 28.26
CA THR A 342 -11.55 3.31 27.48
C THR A 342 -12.00 4.61 28.16
N SER A 343 -12.67 4.54 29.31
CA SER A 343 -13.15 5.71 30.05
C SER A 343 -12.00 6.60 30.54
N LYS A 344 -10.82 6.02 30.81
CA LYS A 344 -9.63 6.75 31.27
C LYS A 344 -8.96 7.59 30.17
N ILE A 345 -9.13 7.23 28.89
CA ILE A 345 -8.42 7.88 27.78
C ILE A 345 -8.85 9.35 27.68
N GLY A 346 -7.90 10.26 27.64
CA GLY A 346 -8.14 11.70 27.60
C GLY A 346 -8.46 12.31 28.98
N GLN A 347 -8.65 11.51 30.03
CA GLN A 347 -9.02 12.02 31.35
C GLN A 347 -7.80 12.50 32.13
N LYS A 348 -7.94 13.68 32.74
CA LYS A 348 -6.93 14.26 33.64
C LYS A 348 -6.77 13.37 34.89
N ASP A 349 -5.54 13.28 35.39
CA ASP A 349 -5.14 12.52 36.58
C ASP A 349 -5.36 10.98 36.49
N GLN A 350 -5.78 10.47 35.32
CA GLN A 350 -5.83 9.04 35.03
C GLN A 350 -4.54 8.55 34.38
N TRP A 351 -4.22 7.27 34.61
CA TRP A 351 -3.04 6.61 34.09
C TRP A 351 -3.40 5.29 33.41
N LEU A 352 -2.62 4.94 32.40
CA LEU A 352 -2.74 3.67 31.69
C LEU A 352 -1.46 2.87 31.84
N ASN A 353 -1.57 1.59 32.21
CA ASN A 353 -0.46 0.64 32.09
C ASN A 353 -0.32 0.22 30.61
N VAL A 354 0.85 0.48 30.04
CA VAL A 354 1.12 0.34 28.62
C VAL A 354 2.43 -0.39 28.32
N GLN A 355 2.53 -0.90 27.10
CA GLN A 355 3.73 -1.51 26.53
C GLN A 355 4.05 -0.86 25.18
N THR A 356 5.32 -0.54 24.93
CA THR A 356 5.83 -0.07 23.64
C THR A 356 6.00 -1.23 22.65
N VAL A 357 6.22 -0.93 21.36
CA VAL A 357 6.49 -1.95 20.33
C VAL A 357 7.76 -2.76 20.62
N THR A 358 8.74 -2.14 21.28
CA THR A 358 9.99 -2.79 21.73
C THR A 358 9.82 -3.62 23.00
N GLY A 359 8.61 -3.68 23.58
CA GLY A 359 8.31 -4.48 24.76
C GLY A 359 8.52 -3.78 26.10
N ARG A 360 8.90 -2.50 26.10
CA ARG A 360 9.10 -1.72 27.32
C ARG A 360 7.76 -1.39 27.96
N LYS A 361 7.60 -1.76 29.24
CA LYS A 361 6.35 -1.56 30.02
C LYS A 361 6.47 -0.35 30.94
N GLY A 362 5.34 0.31 31.20
CA GLY A 362 5.26 1.41 32.14
C GLY A 362 3.88 2.06 32.16
N TYR A 363 3.78 3.20 32.82
CA TYR A 363 2.56 4.00 32.94
C TYR A 363 2.67 5.28 32.12
N VAL A 364 1.59 5.63 31.44
CA VAL A 364 1.44 6.89 30.72
C VAL A 364 0.23 7.65 31.25
N ALA A 365 0.35 8.97 31.32
CA ALA A 365 -0.76 9.86 31.68
C ALA A 365 -1.85 9.81 30.59
N ALA A 366 -3.07 9.47 30.97
CA ALA A 366 -4.14 9.15 30.03
C ALA A 366 -4.64 10.37 29.24
N TRP A 367 -4.48 11.59 29.78
CA TRP A 367 -4.80 12.85 29.09
C TRP A 367 -3.81 13.22 27.97
N PHE A 368 -2.69 12.52 27.86
CA PHE A 368 -1.72 12.69 26.76
C PHE A 368 -1.80 11.56 25.72
N VAL A 369 -2.89 10.80 25.69
CA VAL A 369 -3.11 9.77 24.69
C VAL A 369 -4.53 9.81 24.10
N THR A 370 -4.68 9.33 22.87
CA THR A 370 -5.95 9.18 22.16
C THR A 370 -6.09 7.76 21.61
N LYS A 371 -7.32 7.32 21.35
CA LYS A 371 -7.57 6.05 20.63
C LYS A 371 -6.99 6.10 19.21
N VAL A 372 -6.56 4.94 18.70
CA VAL A 372 -6.05 4.75 17.33
C VAL A 372 -7.17 4.63 16.31
#